data_AF-A0A2X3VEX0-F1
#
_entry.id   AF-A0A2X3VEX0-F1
#
_cell.length_a   1.000
_cell.length_b   1.000
_cell.length_c   1.000
_cell.angle_alpha   90.00
_cell.angle_beta   90.00
_cell.angle_gamma   90.00
#
_symmetry.space_group_name_H-M   'P 1'
#
loop_
_entity.id
_entity.type
_entity.pdbx_description
1 polymer ?
#
loop_
_entity_poly.entity_id
_entity_poly.type
_entity_poly.pdbx_seq_one_letter_code
_entity_poly.pdbx_strand_id
1 'polypeptide(L)' 'MSSGWRYVRNQIAFILFVALLCLGCLALGLMLGYGFFGEGKDVVSILSLDKWQTIIEKFTGK' A
#
# COMPACT_ATOMS: atom_id res chain seq x y z
N MET A 1 33.43 1.93 19.79
CA MET A 1 31.98 1.61 19.77
C MET A 1 31.23 2.18 18.56
N SER A 2 31.86 2.40 17.39
CA SER A 2 31.22 3.01 16.22
C SER A 2 30.79 2.04 15.11
N SER A 3 31.16 0.75 15.17
CA SER A 3 30.83 -0.20 14.10
C SER A 3 29.39 -0.72 14.17
N GLY A 4 28.84 -0.90 15.37
CA GLY A 4 27.47 -1.41 15.56
C GLY A 4 26.39 -0.50 14.98
N TRP A 5 26.57 0.82 15.08
CA TRP A 5 25.60 1.80 14.56
C TRP A 5 25.48 1.76 13.03
N ARG A 6 26.59 1.55 12.32
CA ARG A 6 26.60 1.45 10.85
C ARG A 6 25.84 0.21 10.37
N TYR A 7 25.94 -0.89 11.12
CA TYR A 7 25.18 -2.12 10.87
C TYR A 7 23.68 -1.90 11.07
N VAL A 8 23.27 -1.30 12.20
CA VAL A 8 21.84 -1.01 12.48
C VAL A 8 21.23 -0.12 11.39
N ARG A 9 21.92 0.95 10.98
CA ARG A 9 21.43 1.84 9.91
C ARG A 9 21.22 1.09 8.60
N ASN A 10 22.18 0.26 8.19
CA ASN A 10 22.06 -0.50 6.95
C ASN A 10 20.92 -1.53 7.03
N GLN A 11 20.72 -2.16 8.18
CA GLN A 11 19.62 -3.10 8.39
C GLN A 11 18.25 -2.40 8.33
N ILE A 12 18.11 -1.24 8.97
CA ILE A 12 16.87 -0.45 8.89
C ILE A 12 16.62 0.02 7.45
N ALA A 13 17.66 0.45 6.73
CA ALA A 13 17.53 0.84 5.33
C ALA A 13 17.05 -0.33 4.46
N PHE A 14 17.57 -1.53 4.70
CA PHE A 14 17.13 -2.74 3.99
C PHE A 14 15.69 -3.12 4.33
N ILE A 15 15.32 -3.07 5.62
CA ILE A 15 13.94 -3.32 6.06
C ILE A 15 12.97 -2.31 5.43
N LEU A 16 13.32 -1.02 5.42
CA LEU A 16 12.52 0.02 4.78
C LEU A 16 12.39 -0.21 3.27
N PHE A 17 13.47 -0.62 2.62
CA PHE A 17 13.44 -0.96 1.20
C PHE A 17 12.49 -2.13 0.92
N VAL A 18 12.57 -3.21 1.69
CA VAL A 18 11.66 -4.34 1.57
C VAL A 18 10.22 -3.93 1.88
N ALA A 19 9.99 -3.11 2.90
CA ALA A 19 8.66 -2.60 3.25
C ALA A 19 8.05 -1.76 2.10
N LEU A 20 8.85 -0.92 1.44
CA LEU A 20 8.42 -0.16 0.27
C LEU A 20 8.07 -1.07 -0.91
N LEU A 21 8.84 -2.14 -1.15
CA LEU A 21 8.50 -3.14 -2.16
C LEU A 21 7.18 -3.84 -1.84
N CYS A 22 6.96 -4.22 -0.57
CA CYS A 22 5.69 -4.80 -0.13
C CYS A 22 4.51 -3.86 -0.34
N LEU A 23 4.67 -2.56 -0.03
CA LEU A 23 3.64 -1.54 -0.29
C LEU A 23 3.36 -1.39 -1.80
N GLY A 24 4.40 -1.44 -2.64
CA GLY A 24 4.25 -1.45 -4.09
C GLY A 24 3.45 -2.66 -4.59
N CYS A 25 3.81 -3.87 -4.13
CA CYS A 25 3.07 -5.09 -4.46
C CYS A 25 1.61 -5.03 -3.97
N LEU A 26 1.37 -4.48 -2.78
CA LEU A 26 0.02 -4.30 -2.24
C LEU A 26 -0.80 -3.32 -3.08
N ALA A 27 -0.23 -2.18 -3.46
CA ALA A 27 -0.88 -1.21 -4.32
C ALA A 27 -1.24 -1.81 -5.68
N LEU A 28 -0.32 -2.56 -6.30
CA LEU A 28 -0.57 -3.27 -7.56
C LEU A 28 -1.65 -4.34 -7.39
N GLY A 29 -1.62 -5.12 -6.32
CA GLY A 29 -2.65 -6.12 -6.02
C GLY A 29 -4.04 -5.49 -5.86
N LEU A 30 -4.14 -4.35 -5.17
CA LEU A 30 -5.38 -3.59 -5.03
C LEU A 30 -5.87 -3.05 -6.38
N MET A 31 -4.99 -2.46 -7.19
CA MET A 31 -5.34 -1.95 -8.53
C MET A 31 -5.87 -3.06 -9.43
N LEU A 32 -5.19 -4.21 -9.45
CA LEU A 32 -5.59 -5.38 -10.24
C LEU A 32 -6.92 -5.96 -9.72
N GLY A 33 -7.09 -6.10 -8.41
CA GLY A 33 -8.34 -6.56 -7.81
C GLY A 33 -9.50 -5.62 -8.12
N TYR A 34 -9.30 -4.32 -7.95
CA TYR A 34 -10.33 -3.30 -8.17
C TYR A 34 -10.72 -3.16 -9.65
N GLY A 35 -9.75 -3.20 -10.56
CA GLY A 35 -10.01 -3.11 -12.00
C GLY A 35 -10.61 -4.39 -12.59
N PHE A 36 -10.02 -5.54 -12.26
CA PHE A 36 -10.35 -6.80 -12.92
C PHE A 36 -11.58 -7.48 -12.31
N PHE A 37 -11.76 -7.43 -10.98
CA PHE A 37 -12.91 -8.02 -10.29
C PHE A 37 -13.96 -6.99 -9.88
N GLY A 38 -13.55 -5.75 -9.58
CA GLY A 38 -14.44 -4.71 -9.04
C GLY A 38 -15.10 -3.79 -10.07
N GLU A 39 -14.91 -4.05 -11.38
CA GLU A 39 -15.38 -3.20 -12.49
C GLU A 39 -14.97 -1.71 -12.35
N GLY A 40 -13.91 -1.45 -11.58
CA GLY A 40 -13.41 -0.11 -11.32
C GLY A 40 -12.83 0.51 -12.59
N LYS A 41 -13.56 1.46 -13.19
CA LYS A 41 -13.12 2.21 -14.39
C LYS A 41 -11.74 2.87 -14.22
N ASP A 42 -11.44 3.32 -13.00
CA ASP A 42 -10.18 3.98 -12.69
C ASP A 42 -9.44 3.18 -11.60
N VAL A 43 -8.50 2.35 -12.02
CA VAL A 43 -7.78 1.41 -11.12
C VAL A 43 -6.95 2.13 -10.07
N VAL A 44 -6.52 3.36 -10.34
CA VAL A 44 -5.72 4.17 -9.41
C VAL A 44 -6.60 4.75 -8.30
N SER A 45 -7.90 4.93 -8.55
CA SER A 45 -8.83 5.50 -7.56
C SER A 45 -8.94 4.67 -6.28
N ILE A 46 -8.60 3.37 -6.32
CA ILE A 46 -8.57 2.52 -5.12
C ILE A 46 -7.47 2.91 -4.12
N LEU A 47 -6.47 3.70 -4.54
CA LEU A 47 -5.46 4.24 -3.63
C LEU A 47 -5.89 5.53 -2.92
N SER A 48 -6.98 6.17 -3.36
CA SER A 48 -7.45 7.43 -2.80
C SER A 48 -8.29 7.23 -1.54
N LEU A 49 -8.05 8.04 -0.51
CA LEU A 49 -8.80 7.97 0.76
C LEU A 49 -10.31 8.22 0.59
N ASP A 50 -10.70 9.14 -0.30
CA ASP A 50 -12.12 9.40 -0.60
C ASP A 50 -12.83 8.14 -1.09
N LYS A 51 -12.15 7.33 -1.91
CA LYS A 51 -12.73 6.09 -2.42
C LYS A 51 -12.96 5.08 -1.31
N TRP A 52 -12.01 4.99 -0.37
CA TRP A 52 -12.16 4.17 0.83
C TRP A 52 -13.31 4.64 1.72
N GLN A 53 -13.49 5.95 1.90
CA GLN A 53 -14.65 6.50 2.60
C GLN A 53 -15.95 6.08 1.92
N THR A 54 -16.08 6.26 0.60
CA THR A 54 -17.27 5.82 -0.15
C THR A 54 -17.51 4.32 -0.05
N ILE A 55 -16.45 3.49 -0.08
CA ILE A 55 -16.58 2.04 0.09
C ILE A 55 -17.12 1.73 1.48
N ILE A 56 -16.56 2.34 2.53
CA ILE A 56 -16.98 2.14 3.92
C ILE A 56 -18.43 2.62 4.13
N GLU A 57 -18.81 3.77 3.57
CA GLU A 57 -20.17 4.30 3.62
C GLU A 57 -21.18 3.31 3.02
N LYS A 58 -20.87 2.75 1.85
CA LYS A 58 -21.71 1.71 1.22
C LYS A 58 -21.95 0.50 2.12
N PHE A 59 -20.95 0.09 2.90
CA PHE A 59 -21.10 -1.02 3.85
C PHE A 59 -21.76 -0.62 5.17
N THR A 60 -21.64 0.65 5.56
CA THR A 60 -22.19 1.19 6.82
C THR A 60 -23.63 1.70 6.63
N GLY A 61 -24.13 1.78 5.39
CA GLY A 61 -25.47 2.26 5.08
C GLY A 61 -25.65 3.78 5.29
N LYS A 62 -24.55 4.53 5.28
CA LYS A 62 -24.56 5.99 5.24
C LYS A 62 -24.62 6.50 3.81
#